data_AF-A0A1H3SI87-F1
#
_entry.id   AF-A0A1H3SI87-F1
#
_cell.length_a   1.000
_cell.length_b   1.000
_cell.length_c   1.000
_cell.angle_alpha   90.00
_cell.angle_beta   90.00
_cell.angle_gamma   90.00
#
_symmetry.space_group_name_H-M   'P 1'
#
loop_
_entity.id
_entity.type
_entity.pdbx_description
1 polymer ?
#
loop_
_entity_poly.entity_id
_entity_poly.type
_entity_poly.pdbx_seq_one_letter_code
_entity_poly.pdbx_strand_id
1 'polypeptide(L)'
;MIISGAFILTKKGEASRIATIVNNFPGVEVHHIDIEAKIIITVEAATIEDCYHIAEKIEKVNGVLNFSVVYITHDDGALITTGDVV
;
A
#
# COMPACT_ATOMS: atom_id res chain seq x y z
N MET A 1 -0.11 8.88 -14.48
CA MET A 1 0.47 8.37 -13.23
C MET A 1 -0.65 8.18 -12.23
N ILE A 2 -0.45 7.25 -11.30
CA ILE A 2 -1.41 6.90 -10.25
C ILE A 2 -0.71 7.02 -8.91
N ILE A 3 -1.39 7.65 -7.96
CA ILE A 3 -0.99 7.69 -6.56
C ILE A 3 -2.12 7.07 -5.75
N SER A 4 -1.80 6.10 -4.91
CA SER A 4 -2.78 5.46 -4.04
C SER A 4 -2.32 5.51 -2.58
N GLY A 5 -3.26 5.79 -1.69
CA GLY A 5 -3.06 5.61 -0.26
C GLY A 5 -3.52 4.22 0.13
N ALA A 6 -2.72 3.51 0.92
CA ALA A 6 -3.05 2.17 1.38
C ALA A 6 -2.61 1.93 2.83
N PHE A 7 -3.16 0.89 3.44
CA PHE A 7 -2.60 0.34 4.66
C PHE A 7 -2.28 -1.15 4.52
N ILE A 8 -1.27 -1.58 5.25
CA ILE A 8 -0.86 -2.97 5.39
C ILE A 8 -1.22 -3.41 6.80
N LEU A 9 -1.96 -4.50 6.91
CA LEU A 9 -2.14 -5.20 8.19
C LEU A 9 -1.09 -6.29 8.30
N THR A 10 -0.41 -6.35 9.44
CA THR A 10 0.65 -7.31 9.71
C THR A 10 0.30 -8.21 10.90
N LYS A 11 1.05 -9.31 11.05
CA LYS A 11 1.11 -10.03 12.32
C LYS A 11 1.62 -9.10 13.41
N LYS A 12 1.15 -9.31 14.65
CA LYS A 12 1.55 -8.50 15.81
C LYS A 12 3.07 -8.53 16.00
N GLY A 13 3.69 -7.35 16.15
CA GLY A 13 5.14 -7.21 16.34
C GLY A 13 5.97 -7.22 15.05
N GLU A 14 5.37 -7.49 13.88
CA GLU A 14 6.09 -7.55 12.60
C GLU A 14 6.08 -6.22 11.82
N ALA A 15 5.30 -5.23 12.28
CA ALA A 15 5.03 -3.99 11.54
C ALA A 15 6.33 -3.26 11.14
N SER A 16 7.28 -3.08 12.05
CA SER A 16 8.55 -2.39 11.77
C SER A 16 9.43 -3.13 10.76
N ARG A 17 9.50 -4.48 10.85
CA ARG A 17 10.27 -5.30 9.92
C ARG A 17 9.66 -5.22 8.51
N ILE A 18 8.34 -5.35 8.42
CA ILE A 18 7.62 -5.30 7.14
C ILE A 18 7.73 -3.91 6.54
N ALA A 19 7.55 -2.83 7.33
CA ALA A 19 7.74 -1.46 6.89
C ALA A 19 9.12 -1.25 6.25
N THR A 20 10.17 -1.79 6.86
CA THR A 20 11.54 -1.71 6.31
C THR A 20 11.64 -2.43 4.96
N ILE A 21 11.00 -3.59 4.80
CA ILE A 21 11.02 -4.36 3.54
C ILE A 21 10.26 -3.61 2.44
N VAL A 22 9.02 -3.19 2.73
CA VAL A 22 8.16 -2.57 1.71
C VAL A 22 8.64 -1.19 1.29
N ASN A 23 9.32 -0.44 2.18
CA ASN A 23 9.92 0.85 1.82
C ASN A 23 11.10 0.71 0.84
N ASN A 24 11.59 -0.50 0.58
CA ASN A 24 12.56 -0.77 -0.48
C ASN A 24 11.91 -1.10 -1.83
N PHE A 25 10.57 -1.18 -1.90
CA PHE A 25 9.89 -1.44 -3.16
C PHE A 25 9.78 -0.13 -3.95
N PRO A 26 10.13 -0.12 -5.25
CA PRO A 26 9.98 1.07 -6.08
C PRO A 26 8.54 1.59 -6.06
N GLY A 27 8.40 2.89 -5.85
CA GLY A 27 7.09 3.56 -5.79
C GLY A 27 6.36 3.40 -4.46
N VAL A 28 6.97 2.80 -3.43
CA VAL A 28 6.34 2.67 -2.10
C VAL A 28 7.00 3.63 -1.11
N GLU A 29 6.17 4.41 -0.41
CA GLU A 29 6.61 5.27 0.69
C GLU A 29 5.86 4.91 1.98
N VAL A 30 6.59 4.64 3.07
CA VAL A 30 6.00 4.40 4.39
C VAL A 30 5.86 5.72 5.16
N HIS A 31 4.62 6.06 5.53
CA HIS A 31 4.31 7.29 6.27
C HIS A 31 4.21 7.07 7.78
N HIS A 32 3.63 5.93 8.17
CA HIS A 32 3.37 5.66 9.58
C HIS A 32 3.37 4.16 9.89
N ILE A 33 3.84 3.83 11.09
CA ILE A 33 3.82 2.48 11.64
C ILE A 33 3.07 2.58 12.97
N ASP A 34 1.88 2.00 13.02
CA ASP A 34 1.16 1.80 14.27
C ASP A 34 1.82 0.67 15.06
N ILE A 35 1.95 0.86 16.37
CA ILE A 35 2.76 0.03 17.28
C ILE A 35 2.34 -1.44 17.25
N GLU A 36 1.10 -1.77 16.93
CA GLU A 36 0.63 -3.14 17.03
C GLU A 36 0.69 -3.93 15.72
N ALA A 37 0.15 -3.39 14.61
CA ALA A 37 -0.07 -4.20 13.41
C ALA A 37 -0.33 -3.45 12.09
N LYS A 38 -0.33 -2.12 12.06
CA LYS A 38 -0.71 -1.37 10.84
C LYS A 38 0.43 -0.52 10.30
N ILE A 39 0.55 -0.47 8.98
CA ILE A 39 1.50 0.39 8.28
C ILE A 39 0.71 1.22 7.29
N ILE A 40 0.85 2.54 7.31
CA ILE A 40 0.23 3.46 6.34
C ILE A 40 1.28 3.78 5.28
N ILE A 41 0.91 3.61 4.02
CA ILE A 41 1.81 3.79 2.88
C ILE A 41 1.14 4.56 1.74
N THR A 42 1.97 5.11 0.87
CA THR A 42 1.59 5.52 -0.48
C THR A 42 2.22 4.59 -1.50
N VAL A 43 1.49 4.28 -2.58
CA VAL A 43 2.02 3.60 -3.76
C VAL A 43 1.86 4.51 -4.97
N GLU A 44 2.97 4.85 -5.60
CA GLU A 44 3.07 5.57 -6.86
C GLU A 44 3.41 4.59 -7.99
N ALA A 45 2.63 4.63 -9.06
CA ALA A 45 2.76 3.72 -10.19
C ALA A 45 2.41 4.42 -11.52
N ALA A 46 2.90 3.88 -12.63
CA ALA A 46 2.60 4.44 -13.96
C ALA A 46 1.16 4.12 -14.38
N THR A 47 0.69 2.90 -14.12
CA THR A 47 -0.66 2.42 -14.42
C THR A 47 -1.33 1.76 -13.21
N ILE A 48 -2.61 1.44 -13.33
CA ILE A 48 -3.36 0.77 -12.26
C ILE A 48 -2.91 -0.68 -12.11
N GLU A 49 -2.56 -1.34 -13.23
CA GLU A 49 -1.98 -2.67 -13.25
C GLU A 49 -0.65 -2.72 -12.51
N ASP A 50 0.21 -1.71 -12.67
CA ASP A 50 1.47 -1.61 -11.94
C ASP A 50 1.24 -1.46 -10.43
N CYS A 51 0.22 -0.70 -10.02
CA CYS A 51 -0.19 -0.58 -8.63
C CYS A 51 -0.64 -1.94 -8.07
N TYR A 52 -1.43 -2.71 -8.81
CA TYR A 52 -1.84 -4.07 -8.42
C TYR A 52 -0.64 -5.02 -8.32
N HIS A 53 0.32 -4.94 -9.24
CA HIS A 53 1.54 -5.75 -9.15
C HIS A 53 2.38 -5.42 -7.91
N ILE A 54 2.43 -4.16 -7.48
CA ILE A 54 3.08 -3.77 -6.22
C ILE A 54 2.31 -4.35 -5.03
N ALA A 55 0.98 -4.24 -5.03
CA ALA A 55 0.13 -4.81 -3.99
C ALA A 55 0.35 -6.32 -3.84
N GLU A 56 0.35 -7.08 -4.94
CA GLU A 56 0.60 -8.53 -4.91
C GLU A 56 1.98 -8.88 -4.34
N LYS A 57 3.01 -8.07 -4.61
CA LYS A 57 4.35 -8.28 -4.05
C LYS A 57 4.34 -8.04 -2.54
N ILE A 58 3.63 -7.02 -2.07
CA ILE A 58 3.49 -6.71 -0.64
C ILE A 58 2.75 -7.85 0.08
N GLU A 59 1.66 -8.35 -0.48
CA GLU A 59 0.89 -9.46 0.10
C GLU A 59 1.69 -10.76 0.25
N LYS A 60 2.69 -10.97 -0.62
CA LYS A 60 3.60 -12.13 -0.56
C LYS A 60 4.70 -11.99 0.50
N VAL A 61 4.87 -10.82 1.12
CA VAL A 61 5.83 -10.63 2.21
C VAL A 61 5.35 -11.40 3.44
N ASN A 62 6.16 -12.36 3.92
CA ASN A 62 5.82 -13.12 5.12
C ASN A 62 5.56 -12.19 6.31
N GLY A 63 4.41 -12.37 6.95
CA GLY A 63 3.96 -11.56 8.09
C GLY A 63 2.95 -10.48 7.70
N VAL A 64 2.75 -10.21 6.41
CA VAL A 64 1.59 -9.45 5.92
C VAL A 64 0.34 -10.33 6.03
N LEU A 65 -0.74 -9.73 6.52
CA LEU A 65 -2.06 -10.36 6.62
C LEU A 65 -3.02 -9.78 5.59
N ASN A 66 -2.88 -8.49 5.26
CA ASN A 66 -3.74 -7.82 4.30
C ASN A 66 -3.05 -6.58 3.73
N PHE A 67 -3.38 -6.23 2.49
CA PHE A 67 -3.10 -4.94 1.87
C PHE A 67 -4.44 -4.32 1.44
N SER A 68 -4.68 -3.06 1.76
CA SER A 68 -5.96 -2.42 1.45
C SER A 68 -5.76 -1.00 0.98
N VAL A 69 -6.21 -0.74 -0.24
CA VAL A 69 -6.22 0.59 -0.85
C VAL A 69 -7.38 1.40 -0.28
N VAL A 70 -7.07 2.61 0.18
CA VAL A 70 -8.02 3.57 0.74
C VAL A 70 -8.52 4.52 -0.35
N TYR A 71 -7.62 4.97 -1.23
CA TYR A 71 -7.97 5.81 -2.37
C TYR A 71 -6.98 5.60 -3.51
N ILE A 72 -7.40 5.94 -4.72
CA ILE A 72 -6.59 5.99 -5.93
C ILE A 72 -6.84 7.34 -6.60
N THR A 73 -5.78 8.05 -6.93
CA THR A 73 -5.82 9.31 -7.68
C THR A 73 -5.08 9.16 -9.00
N HIS A 74 -5.62 9.78 -10.05
CA HIS A 74 -4.99 9.87 -11.36
C HIS A 74 -4.47 11.30 -11.61
N ASP A 75 -3.47 11.47 -12.47
CA ASP A 75 -2.89 12.77 -12.83
C ASP A 75 -3.89 13.81 -13.35
N ASP A 76 -5.06 13.38 -13.83
CA ASP A 76 -6.15 14.27 -14.25
C ASP A 76 -6.91 14.88 -13.05
N GLY A 77 -6.53 14.54 -11.82
CA GLY A 77 -7.17 15.00 -10.59
C GLY A 77 -8.41 14.20 -10.20
N ALA A 78 -8.74 13.11 -10.90
CA ALA A 78 -9.84 12.24 -10.53
C ALA A 78 -9.46 11.38 -9.30
N LEU A 79 -10.20 11.57 -8.20
CA LEU A 79 -10.17 10.71 -7.02
C LEU A 79 -11.18 9.58 -7.20
N ILE A 80 -10.72 8.33 -7.05
CA ILE A 80 -11.55 7.13 -6.99
C ILE A 80 -11.34 6.51 -5.62
N THR A 81 -12.40 6.34 -4.85
CA THR A 81 -12.35 5.63 -3.57
C THR A 81 -12.75 4.18 -3.77
N THR A 82 -12.33 3.28 -2.86
CA THR A 82 -12.65 1.85 -2.94
C THR A 82 -14.16 1.55 -2.87
N GLY A 83 -14.99 2.52 -2.46
CA GLY A 83 -16.45 2.43 -2.49
C GLY A 83 -17.10 2.82 -3.83
N ASP A 84 -16.36 3.43 -4.75
CA ASP A 84 -16.86 3.88 -6.06
C ASP A 84 -16.77 2.79 -7.15
N VAL A 85 -16.03 1.70 -6.86
CA VAL A 85 -15.87 0.54 -7.75
C VAL A 85 -16.85 -0.54 -7.30
N VAL A 86 -18.13 -0.43 -7.71
CA VAL A 86 -19.18 -1.44 -7.50
C VAL A 86 -19.78 -1.86 -8.83
#